data_AF-A0A914TMJ0-F1
#
_entry.id   AF-A0A914TMJ0-F1
#
_cell.length_a   1.000
_cell.length_b   1.000
_cell.length_c   1.000
_cell.angle_alpha   90.00
_cell.angle_beta   90.00
_cell.angle_gamma   90.00
#
_symmetry.space_group_name_H-M   'P 1'
#
loop_
_entity.id
_entity.type
_entity.pdbx_description
1 polymer ?
#
loop_
_entity_poly.entity_id
_entity_poly.type
_entity_poly.pdbx_seq_one_letter_code
_entity_poly.pdbx_strand_id
1 'polypeptide(L)'
;MSALVPFTSREWQIVQSLFKKNGDDLILATEILSMWRTRQGSNTPVIFQISDHLLHIDRLYHSTNFKDDFSVKTLLNNYCTVLVRLVFFIF
;
A
#
# COMPACT_ATOMS: atom_id res chain seq x y z
N MET A 1 13.75 -22.54 -0.58
CA MET A 1 14.21 -21.49 0.36
C MET A 1 12.98 -20.81 0.92
N SER A 2 12.68 -20.92 2.22
CA SER A 2 11.53 -20.22 2.79
C SER A 2 11.81 -18.73 2.74
N ALA A 3 10.94 -17.94 2.10
CA ALA A 3 11.04 -16.49 2.10
C ALA A 3 11.06 -16.02 3.56
N LEU A 4 12.16 -15.41 3.99
CA LEU A 4 12.21 -14.72 5.28
C LEU A 4 11.12 -13.66 5.24
N VAL A 5 10.22 -13.69 6.21
CA VAL A 5 9.14 -12.73 6.33
C VAL A 5 9.74 -11.45 6.96
N PRO A 6 9.60 -10.24 6.38
CA PRO A 6 10.26 -9.03 6.90
C PRO A 6 9.73 -8.49 8.22
N PHE A 7 8.76 -9.19 8.80
CA PHE A 7 7.98 -8.71 9.92
C PHE A 7 7.81 -9.81 10.96
N THR A 8 7.74 -9.37 12.21
CA THR A 8 7.32 -10.21 13.32
C THR A 8 5.80 -10.33 13.36
N SER A 9 5.29 -11.38 14.00
CA SER A 9 3.84 -11.56 14.21
C SER A 9 3.19 -10.35 14.89
N ARG A 10 3.91 -9.68 15.80
CA ARG A 10 3.43 -8.48 16.48
C ARG A 10 3.31 -7.28 15.53
N GLU A 11 4.32 -7.05 14.68
CA GLU A 11 4.26 -5.98 13.69
C GLU A 11 3.10 -6.21 12.70
N TRP A 12 2.85 -7.46 12.30
CA TRP A 12 1.70 -7.80 11.47
C TRP A 12 0.36 -7.47 12.13
N GLN A 13 0.18 -7.84 13.40
CA GLN A 13 -1.03 -7.52 14.15
C GLN A 13 -1.28 -6.01 14.27
N ILE A 14 -0.20 -5.22 14.45
CA ILE A 14 -0.28 -3.76 14.48
C ILE A 14 -0.79 -3.24 13.14
N VAL A 15 -0.19 -3.65 12.02
CA VAL A 15 -0.62 -3.23 10.68
C VAL A 15 -2.07 -3.64 10.40
N GLN A 16 -2.47 -4.86 10.75
CA GLN A 16 -3.86 -5.30 10.61
C GLN A 16 -4.84 -4.44 11.41
N SER A 17 -4.44 -3.99 12.61
CA SER A 17 -5.26 -3.08 13.43
C SER A 17 -5.38 -1.71 12.78
N LEU A 18 -4.28 -1.18 12.24
CA LEU A 18 -4.26 0.13 11.56
C LEU A 18 -5.12 0.13 10.29
N PHE A 19 -5.06 -0.92 9.48
CA PHE A 19 -5.90 -1.07 8.27
C PHE A 19 -7.40 -1.22 8.56
N LYS A 20 -7.78 -1.58 9.80
CA LYS A 20 -9.20 -1.62 10.22
C LYS A 20 -9.71 -0.27 10.70
N LYS A 21 -8.82 0.71 10.90
CA LYS A 21 -9.15 2.06 11.32
C LYS A 21 -9.07 3.01 10.11
N ASN A 22 -9.81 4.11 10.16
CA ASN A 22 -9.85 5.09 9.07
C ASN A 22 -8.97 6.31 9.41
N GLY A 23 -8.45 6.98 8.37
CA GLY A 23 -7.75 8.26 8.52
C GLY A 23 -6.26 8.12 8.85
N ASP A 24 -5.77 8.93 9.80
CA ASP A 24 -4.33 9.11 10.09
C ASP A 24 -3.59 7.82 10.46
N ASP A 25 -4.29 6.79 10.94
CA ASP A 25 -3.71 5.47 11.25
C ASP A 25 -3.15 4.76 10.01
N LEU A 26 -3.67 5.05 8.82
CA LEU A 26 -3.18 4.52 7.55
C LEU A 26 -1.80 5.10 7.19
N ILE A 27 -1.46 6.30 7.68
CA ILE A 27 -0.14 6.89 7.48
C ILE A 27 0.92 6.01 8.18
N LEU A 28 0.66 5.66 9.43
CA LEU A 28 1.52 4.81 10.23
C LEU A 28 1.64 3.40 9.62
N ALA A 29 0.55 2.87 9.06
CA ALA A 29 0.59 1.60 8.33
C ALA A 29 1.53 1.67 7.11
N THR A 30 1.54 2.79 6.39
CA THR A 30 2.43 2.98 5.23
C THR A 30 3.91 3.02 5.66
N GLU A 31 4.21 3.69 6.77
CA GLU A 31 5.58 3.77 7.30
C GLU A 31 6.10 2.39 7.70
N ILE A 32 5.26 1.56 8.33
CA ILE A 32 5.61 0.20 8.70
C ILE A 32 5.84 -0.66 7.44
N LEU A 33 4.98 -0.56 6.42
CA LEU A 33 5.17 -1.28 5.16
C LEU A 33 6.47 -0.87 4.44
N SER A 34 6.79 0.43 4.43
CA SER A 34 8.04 0.94 3.88
C SER A 34 9.26 0.39 4.63
N MET A 35 9.18 0.31 5.96
CA MET A 35 10.22 -0.32 6.78
C MET A 35 10.40 -1.81 6.48
N TRP A 36 9.32 -2.55 6.23
CA TRP A 36 9.43 -3.95 5.83
C TRP A 36 10.05 -4.13 4.44
N ARG A 37 9.80 -3.17 3.53
CA ARG A 37 10.44 -3.13 2.21
C ARG A 37 11.96 -2.92 2.34
N THR A 38 12.41 -2.00 3.19
CA THR A 38 13.85 -1.76 3.37
C THR A 38 14.57 -2.98 3.96
N ARG A 39 13.91 -3.79 4.79
CA ARG A 39 14.46 -5.05 5.33
C ARG A 39 14.65 -6.14 4.27
N GLN A 40 13.83 -6.16 3.21
CA GLN A 40 13.89 -7.18 2.14
C GLN A 40 14.64 -6.72 0.88
N GLY A 41 14.75 -5.41 0.68
CA GLY A 41 15.30 -4.85 -0.54
C GLY A 41 14.55 -5.37 -1.77
N SER A 42 15.29 -6.02 -2.68
CA SER A 42 14.76 -6.59 -3.92
C SER A 42 13.80 -7.77 -3.72
N ASN A 43 13.81 -8.43 -2.56
CA ASN A 43 12.94 -9.58 -2.27
C ASN A 43 11.59 -9.19 -1.66
N THR A 44 11.23 -7.90 -1.70
CA THR A 44 9.98 -7.43 -1.10
C THR A 44 8.77 -8.11 -1.74
N PRO A 45 7.91 -8.78 -0.95
CA PRO A 45 6.67 -9.36 -1.45
C PRO A 45 5.81 -8.35 -2.22
N VAL A 46 5.29 -8.78 -3.38
CA VAL A 46 4.45 -7.95 -4.26
C VAL A 46 3.24 -7.38 -3.52
N ILE A 47 2.68 -8.12 -2.56
CA ILE A 47 1.55 -7.66 -1.75
C ILE A 47 1.86 -6.37 -0.97
N PHE A 48 3.11 -6.15 -0.53
CA PHE A 48 3.48 -4.89 0.12
C PHE A 48 3.57 -3.73 -0.84
N GLN A 49 4.05 -4.00 -2.06
CA GLN A 49 4.08 -2.99 -3.11
C GLN A 49 2.65 -2.57 -3.48
N ILE A 50 1.72 -3.53 -3.55
CA ILE A 50 0.29 -3.26 -3.79
C ILE A 50 -0.30 -2.42 -2.66
N SER A 51 -0.10 -2.84 -1.40
CA SER A 51 -0.62 -2.12 -0.23
C SER A 51 -0.06 -0.69 -0.12
N ASP A 52 1.24 -0.50 -0.35
CA ASP A 52 1.89 0.82 -0.36
C ASP A 52 1.30 1.73 -1.46
N HIS A 53 1.06 1.16 -2.64
CA HIS A 53 0.49 1.90 -3.76
C HIS A 53 -0.98 2.28 -3.51
N LEU A 54 -1.79 1.42 -2.88
CA LEU A 54 -3.16 1.76 -2.46
C LEU A 54 -3.18 2.91 -1.46
N LEU A 55 -2.31 2.87 -0.45
CA LEU A 55 -2.20 3.93 0.56
C LEU A 55 -1.70 5.24 -0.06
N HIS A 56 -0.79 5.17 -1.04
CA HIS A 56 -0.37 6.34 -1.80
C HIS A 56 -1.53 6.99 -2.57
N ILE A 57 -2.36 6.17 -3.22
CA ILE A 57 -3.56 6.63 -3.94
C ILE A 57 -4.55 7.29 -2.98
N ASP A 58 -4.78 6.69 -1.81
CA ASP A 58 -5.65 7.23 -0.77
C ASP A 58 -5.18 8.60 -0.27
N ARG A 59 -3.88 8.75 -0.01
CA ARG A 59 -3.29 10.06 0.33
C ARG A 59 -3.44 11.07 -0.80
N LEU A 60 -3.22 10.64 -2.05
CA LEU A 60 -3.37 11.50 -3.22
C LEU A 60 -4.84 11.95 -3.35
N TYR A 61 -5.79 11.05 -3.08
CA TYR A 61 -7.21 11.39 -3.02
C TYR A 61 -7.54 12.45 -1.97
N HIS A 62 -7.04 12.29 -0.75
CA HIS A 62 -7.33 13.24 0.33
C HIS A 62 -6.59 14.59 0.21
N SER A 63 -5.45 14.63 -0.50
CA SER A 63 -4.64 15.85 -0.68
C SER A 63 -4.95 16.61 -1.98
N THR A 64 -5.59 15.98 -2.96
CA THR A 64 -5.87 16.58 -4.26
C THR A 64 -7.23 17.27 -4.26
N ASN A 65 -7.26 18.51 -4.75
CA ASN A 65 -8.51 19.21 -5.02
C ASN A 65 -8.96 18.85 -6.44
N PHE A 66 -9.91 17.93 -6.58
CA PHE A 66 -10.39 17.36 -7.85
C PHE A 66 -11.22 18.34 -8.70
N LYS A 67 -10.67 19.51 -8.99
CA LYS A 67 -11.33 20.55 -9.79
C LYS A 67 -11.10 20.39 -11.29
N ASP A 68 -10.12 19.58 -11.69
CA ASP A 68 -9.79 19.33 -13.09
C ASP A 68 -9.88 17.84 -13.46
N ASP A 69 -10.21 17.57 -14.72
CA ASP A 69 -10.33 16.22 -15.28
C ASP A 69 -9.02 15.43 -15.25
N PHE A 70 -7.88 16.12 -15.20
CA PHE A 70 -6.56 15.49 -15.22
C PHE A 70 -6.27 14.77 -13.91
N SER A 71 -6.58 15.40 -12.77
CA SER A 71 -6.44 14.83 -11.43
C SER A 71 -7.32 13.60 -11.24
N VAL A 72 -8.57 13.66 -11.72
CA VAL A 72 -9.52 12.53 -11.69
C VAL A 72 -9.01 11.36 -12.55
N LYS A 73 -8.56 11.63 -13.79
CA LYS A 73 -8.00 10.60 -14.67
C LYS A 73 -6.74 9.96 -14.09
N THR A 74 -5.87 10.76 -13.49
CA THR A 74 -4.63 10.28 -12.85
C THR A 74 -4.94 9.33 -11.69
N LEU A 75 -5.88 9.72 -10.83
CA LEU A 75 -6.33 8.88 -9.72
C LEU A 75 -6.91 7.54 -10.21
N LEU A 76 -7.82 7.58 -11.19
CA LEU A 76 -8.42 6.39 -11.78
C LEU A 76 -7.35 5.45 -12.38
N ASN A 77 -6.38 6.01 -13.10
CA ASN A 77 -5.33 5.22 -13.72
C ASN A 77 -4.44 4.52 -12.67
N ASN A 78 -4.16 5.19 -11.55
CA ASN A 78 -3.43 4.58 -10.44
C ASN A 78 -4.24 3.43 -9.80
N TYR A 79 -5.55 3.62 -9.55
CA TYR A 79 -6.42 2.53 -9.06
C TYR A 79 -6.44 1.33 -10.01
N CYS A 80 -6.63 1.57 -11.31
CA CYS A 80 -6.62 0.50 -12.32
C CYS A 80 -5.29 -0.26 -12.33
N THR A 81 -4.16 0.46 -12.30
CA THR A 81 -2.83 -0.16 -12.28
C THR A 81 -2.64 -1.07 -11.08
N VAL A 82 -3.06 -0.62 -9.91
CA VAL A 82 -2.95 -1.39 -8.67
C VAL A 82 -3.87 -2.62 -8.67
N LEU A 83 -5.11 -2.47 -9.15
CA LEU A 83 -6.04 -3.60 -9.28
C LEU A 83 -5.53 -4.68 -10.23
N VAL A 84 -4.98 -4.29 -11.39
CA VAL A 84 -4.39 -5.25 -12.34
C VAL A 84 -3.21 -5.99 -11.70
N ARG A 85 -2.33 -5.28 -10.97
CA ARG A 85 -1.22 -5.91 -10.23
C ARG A 85 -1.71 -6.87 -9.14
N LEU A 86 -2.79 -6.53 -8.46
CA LEU A 86 -3.39 -7.41 -7.45
C LEU A 86 -3.98 -8.68 -8.08
N VAL A 87 -4.71 -8.56 -9.18
CA VAL A 87 -5.27 -9.71 -9.90
C VAL A 87 -4.14 -10.64 -10.37
N PHE A 88 -3.10 -10.10 -10.99
CA PHE A 88 -1.94 -10.88 -11.46
C PHE A 88 -1.14 -11.53 -10.32
N PHE A 89 -1.19 -10.97 -9.11
CA PHE A 89 -0.55 -11.57 -7.95
C PHE A 89 -1.36 -12.75 -7.38
N ILE A 90 -2.69 -12.68 -7.49
CA ILE A 90 -3.60 -13.69 -6.94
C ILE A 90 -3.77 -14.90 -7.89
N PHE A 91 -3.79 -14.67 -9.20
CA PHE A 91 -4.04 -15.68 -10.25
C PHE A 91 -2.78 -15.96 -11.06
#